data_AF-A0A662R143-F1
#
_entry.id   AF-A0A662R143-F1
#
_cell.length_a   1.000
_cell.length_b   1.000
_cell.length_c   1.000
_cell.angle_alpha   90.00
_cell.angle_beta   90.00
_cell.angle_gamma   90.00
#
_symmetry.space_group_name_H-M   'P 1'
#
loop_
_entity.id
_entity.type
_entity.pdbx_description
1 polymer ?
#
loop_
_entity_poly.entity_id
_entity_poly.type
_entity_poly.pdbx_seq_one_letter_code
_entity_poly.pdbx_strand_id
1 'polypeptide(L)'
;MKTNRYLYIAWGDLLATHIQRGEDNMSNSNSKKWIPVVSAASLLLLTLVILAPAVSAAADEWKYANYAPAGMPDFDQKQNNWINLTTGQWSFCGPVAVANCFWWLDSMYADPDGTPGDGADIFPLVQDYYASPIAPGPSTDDHSFNNVGELVDRLASCMKTDAGHSGTSVSDMEKGIDDWLSATGVNQRLYVRTTTTPTLEYIEEEVGKSNGVILLLGFWEEQGSGNWKRIGGHYVTVAGVNPGNNKITISDPFFDWTHPAASSTTHNNPCDVSHDAYFIDSSAGPDGRCRIQYPVSLGWNVSNFAGMNVPPEFEEMQGAWTGGAIYTEIEYAVVISSMSIETTTSVRNPETGEWVERINASVGDTVRLRCEVHNNGGSNLADITAANVLPESLNYAGGTIVHYPGGAVSSMAPALSIPPAIMLT
;
A
#
# COMPACT_ATOMS: atom_id res chain seq x y z
N MET A 1 1.33 -25.32 2.46
CA MET A 1 -0.06 -25.65 2.06
C MET A 1 -1.04 -24.82 2.89
N LYS A 2 -1.68 -23.81 2.29
CA LYS A 2 -3.03 -23.35 2.64
C LYS A 2 -3.69 -22.84 1.36
N THR A 3 -4.19 -23.80 0.60
CA THR A 3 -5.23 -23.61 -0.41
C THR A 3 -6.48 -23.06 0.26
N ASN A 4 -6.92 -21.87 -0.17
CA ASN A 4 -8.32 -21.51 -0.47
C ASN A 4 -8.38 -20.00 -0.74
N ARG A 5 -7.96 -19.61 -1.95
CA ARG A 5 -8.21 -18.27 -2.48
C ARG A 5 -9.63 -18.27 -3.05
N TYR A 6 -10.51 -17.45 -2.48
CA TYR A 6 -11.92 -17.46 -2.84
C TYR A 6 -12.11 -16.69 -4.17
N LEU A 7 -12.44 -17.41 -5.24
CA LEU A 7 -12.90 -16.87 -6.52
C LEU A 7 -14.42 -16.98 -6.61
N TYR A 8 -15.11 -15.84 -6.61
CA TYR A 8 -16.53 -15.79 -6.91
C TYR A 8 -16.72 -15.33 -8.34
N ILE A 9 -17.43 -16.11 -9.16
CA ILE A 9 -17.72 -15.76 -10.55
C ILE A 9 -19.22 -15.56 -10.70
N ALA A 10 -19.66 -14.33 -10.96
CA ALA A 10 -21.05 -14.04 -11.27
C ALA A 10 -21.20 -13.80 -12.78
N TRP A 11 -22.13 -14.50 -13.43
CA TRP A 11 -22.50 -14.27 -14.83
C TRP A 11 -23.98 -13.91 -14.95
N GLY A 12 -24.31 -12.94 -15.79
CA GLY A 12 -25.70 -12.59 -16.11
C GLY A 12 -25.89 -12.29 -17.60
N ASP A 13 -27.04 -12.72 -18.14
CA ASP A 13 -27.47 -12.34 -19.49
C ASP A 13 -28.17 -10.97 -19.42
N LEU A 14 -27.74 -10.03 -20.25
CA LEU A 14 -28.25 -8.67 -20.33
C LEU A 14 -28.72 -8.36 -21.75
N LEU A 15 -29.83 -7.65 -21.89
CA LEU A 15 -30.37 -7.16 -23.15
C LEU A 15 -29.83 -5.75 -23.41
N ALA A 16 -29.20 -5.55 -24.56
CA ALA A 16 -28.85 -4.23 -25.04
C ALA A 16 -30.12 -3.45 -25.42
N THR A 17 -30.41 -2.36 -24.73
CA THR A 17 -31.63 -1.56 -24.93
C THR A 17 -31.33 -0.15 -25.41
N HIS A 18 -32.29 0.46 -26.10
CA HIS A 18 -32.13 1.80 -26.66
C HIS A 18 -32.23 2.88 -25.57
N ILE A 19 -31.27 3.79 -25.50
CA ILE A 19 -31.38 5.06 -24.75
C ILE A 19 -32.32 5.99 -25.54
N GLN A 20 -33.51 6.29 -25.02
CA GLN A 20 -34.25 7.48 -25.44
C GLN A 20 -33.79 8.67 -24.60
N ARG A 21 -32.81 9.43 -25.10
CA ARG A 21 -32.76 10.87 -24.84
C ARG A 21 -33.33 11.56 -26.06
N GLY A 22 -34.41 12.31 -25.86
CA GLY A 22 -35.16 12.97 -26.92
C GLY A 22 -34.30 13.92 -27.73
N GLU A 23 -34.37 13.81 -29.05
CA GLU A 23 -34.67 14.89 -30.02
C GLU A 23 -34.75 14.28 -31.44
N ASP A 24 -35.45 14.98 -32.34
CA ASP A 24 -36.29 14.47 -33.42
C ASP A 24 -35.62 13.98 -34.73
N ASN A 25 -36.41 13.19 -35.48
CA ASN A 25 -36.56 13.12 -36.96
C ASN A 25 -35.32 13.05 -37.88
N MET A 26 -35.15 11.92 -38.60
CA MET A 26 -35.22 11.86 -40.09
C MET A 26 -34.83 10.47 -40.67
N SER A 27 -35.60 10.08 -41.69
CA SER A 27 -35.47 9.06 -42.74
C SER A 27 -34.24 8.12 -42.88
N ASN A 28 -34.56 6.83 -42.93
CA ASN A 28 -34.12 5.78 -43.88
C ASN A 28 -32.61 5.53 -44.12
N SER A 29 -32.05 4.48 -43.52
CA SER A 29 -31.23 3.45 -44.21
C SER A 29 -30.90 2.29 -43.25
N ASN A 30 -30.64 1.09 -43.80
CA ASN A 30 -30.30 -0.16 -43.12
C ASN A 30 -28.95 -0.15 -42.34
N SER A 31 -28.63 0.89 -41.60
CA SER A 31 -27.48 0.87 -40.69
C SER A 31 -27.90 0.29 -39.34
N LYS A 32 -27.44 -0.93 -39.02
CA LYS A 32 -27.46 -1.44 -37.63
C LYS A 32 -26.76 -0.40 -36.75
N LYS A 33 -27.51 0.24 -35.84
CA LYS A 33 -26.92 1.15 -34.84
C LYS A 33 -26.17 0.29 -33.82
N TRP A 34 -24.85 0.35 -33.89
CA TRP A 34 -23.95 -0.30 -32.95
C TRP A 34 -23.86 0.53 -31.66
N ILE A 35 -24.03 -0.12 -30.52
CA ILE A 35 -23.74 0.45 -29.21
C ILE A 35 -22.44 -0.19 -28.71
N PRO A 36 -21.42 0.60 -28.36
CA PRO A 36 -20.27 0.06 -27.69
C PRO A 36 -20.67 -0.41 -26.29
N VAL A 37 -20.54 -1.70 -26.03
CA VAL A 37 -20.72 -2.28 -24.70
C VAL A 37 -19.35 -2.39 -24.07
N VAL A 38 -19.06 -1.47 -23.16
CA VAL A 38 -17.88 -1.51 -22.30
C VAL A 38 -18.28 -2.30 -21.05
N SER A 39 -17.43 -3.22 -20.59
CA SER A 39 -17.69 -4.01 -19.36
C SER A 39 -17.71 -3.16 -18.08
N ALA A 40 -17.56 -1.84 -18.17
CA ALA A 40 -17.63 -0.89 -17.07
C ALA A 40 -19.05 -0.77 -16.51
N ALA A 41 -19.55 -1.85 -15.90
CA ALA A 41 -20.54 -1.75 -14.87
C ALA A 41 -19.82 -1.27 -13.60
N SER A 42 -20.29 -0.17 -13.01
CA SER A 42 -19.71 0.32 -11.76
C SER A 42 -20.15 -0.63 -10.65
N LEU A 43 -19.25 -1.51 -10.23
CA LEU A 43 -19.50 -2.34 -9.05
C LEU A 43 -19.34 -1.45 -7.82
N LEU A 44 -20.42 -1.27 -7.05
CA LEU A 44 -20.35 -0.59 -5.76
C LEU A 44 -20.13 -1.66 -4.70
N LEU A 45 -18.93 -1.72 -4.14
CA LEU A 45 -18.61 -2.62 -3.03
C LEU A 45 -18.94 -1.89 -1.71
N LEU A 46 -19.94 -2.35 -0.97
CA LEU A 46 -20.17 -1.91 0.41
C LEU A 46 -19.44 -2.88 1.35
N THR A 47 -18.41 -2.41 2.02
CA THR A 47 -17.57 -3.25 2.90
C THR A 47 -18.30 -3.65 4.19
N LEU A 48 -18.16 -4.92 4.60
CA LEU A 48 -18.60 -5.47 5.88
C LEU A 48 -17.38 -5.89 6.75
N VAL A 49 -17.65 -5.92 8.05
CA VAL A 49 -16.80 -6.13 9.23
C VAL A 49 -15.78 -7.26 9.11
N ILE A 50 -14.51 -6.90 9.33
CA ILE A 50 -13.38 -7.81 9.51
C ILE A 50 -13.48 -8.42 10.92
N LEU A 51 -13.70 -9.72 11.03
CA LEU A 51 -13.44 -10.47 12.26
C LEU A 51 -12.05 -11.12 12.16
N ALA A 52 -11.00 -10.34 12.43
CA ALA A 52 -9.67 -10.89 12.62
C ALA A 52 -9.52 -11.32 14.09
N PRO A 53 -9.27 -12.61 14.40
CA PRO A 53 -8.66 -12.93 15.69
C PRO A 53 -7.26 -12.30 15.71
N ALA A 54 -6.88 -11.68 16.84
CA ALA A 54 -5.55 -11.10 17.02
C ALA A 54 -4.48 -12.18 16.83
N VAL A 55 -3.84 -12.21 15.65
CA VAL A 55 -2.68 -13.07 15.40
C VAL A 55 -1.46 -12.30 15.84
N SER A 56 -0.73 -12.83 16.81
CA SER A 56 0.64 -12.39 17.06
C SER A 56 1.45 -12.75 15.81
N ALA A 57 1.81 -11.76 14.99
CA ALA A 57 2.72 -11.96 13.87
C ALA A 57 4.07 -12.43 14.44
N ALA A 58 4.35 -13.74 14.34
CA ALA A 58 5.67 -14.25 14.68
C ALA A 58 6.65 -13.82 13.59
N ALA A 59 7.87 -13.42 13.97
CA ALA A 59 8.91 -12.91 13.07
C ALA A 59 9.29 -13.84 11.89
N ASP A 60 8.84 -15.10 11.87
CA ASP A 60 9.04 -16.04 10.76
C ASP A 60 7.98 -15.93 9.66
N GLU A 61 6.82 -15.31 9.88
CA GLU A 61 5.78 -15.12 8.84
C GLU A 61 6.08 -13.99 7.85
N TRP A 62 7.17 -13.24 8.08
CA TRP A 62 7.50 -12.00 7.35
C TRP A 62 8.69 -12.16 6.40
N LYS A 63 9.22 -13.37 6.28
CA LYS A 63 10.44 -13.67 5.50
C LYS A 63 10.09 -14.20 4.12
N TYR A 64 10.73 -13.63 3.11
CA TYR A 64 10.72 -14.16 1.75
C TYR A 64 12.13 -14.63 1.43
N ALA A 65 12.31 -15.96 1.33
CA ALA A 65 13.63 -16.60 1.35
C ALA A 65 14.64 -16.03 0.34
N ASN A 66 14.16 -15.48 -0.77
CA ASN A 66 15.00 -15.03 -1.87
C ASN A 66 15.31 -13.53 -1.77
N TYR A 67 14.29 -12.72 -1.52
CA TYR A 67 14.35 -11.26 -1.69
C TYR A 67 14.27 -10.47 -0.37
N ALA A 68 13.76 -11.09 0.70
CA ALA A 68 13.67 -10.51 2.05
C ALA A 68 13.85 -11.60 3.14
N PRO A 69 15.00 -12.31 3.17
CA PRO A 69 15.19 -13.51 3.98
C PRO A 69 15.21 -13.25 5.49
N ALA A 70 15.53 -12.03 5.92
CA ALA A 70 15.49 -11.63 7.33
C ALA A 70 14.20 -10.89 7.74
N GLY A 71 13.25 -10.70 6.82
CA GLY A 71 12.02 -9.95 7.07
C GLY A 71 12.03 -8.58 6.40
N MET A 72 11.41 -7.58 7.04
CA MET A 72 11.44 -6.19 6.57
C MET A 72 12.90 -5.74 6.35
N PRO A 73 13.27 -5.18 5.18
CA PRO A 73 14.60 -4.61 4.95
C PRO A 73 14.92 -3.46 5.92
N ASP A 74 16.21 -3.14 6.02
CA ASP A 74 16.70 -2.17 6.99
C ASP A 74 17.73 -1.20 6.40
N PHE A 75 17.37 -0.55 5.30
CA PHE A 75 18.28 0.36 4.62
C PHE A 75 18.66 1.57 5.49
N ASP A 76 19.94 1.92 5.47
CA ASP A 76 20.52 3.03 6.23
C ASP A 76 20.53 4.31 5.37
N GLN A 77 20.09 5.45 5.91
CA GLN A 77 20.10 6.73 5.20
C GLN A 77 21.49 7.40 5.14
N LYS A 78 22.47 6.97 5.95
CA LYS A 78 23.83 7.54 6.06
C LYS A 78 24.73 7.09 4.89
N GLN A 79 24.18 7.03 3.69
CA GLN A 79 24.89 6.65 2.46
C GLN A 79 24.53 7.61 1.30
N ASN A 80 25.25 7.48 0.19
CA ASN A 80 24.97 8.17 -1.08
C ASN A 80 24.78 9.71 -1.01
N ASN A 81 25.37 10.39 -0.02
CA ASN A 81 25.20 11.84 0.24
C ASN A 81 23.73 12.27 0.36
N TRP A 82 22.89 11.44 0.97
CA TRP A 82 21.50 11.73 1.30
C TRP A 82 21.34 12.74 2.45
N ILE A 83 21.93 13.90 2.24
CA ILE A 83 21.94 15.02 3.15
C ILE A 83 21.20 16.21 2.54
N ASN A 84 20.50 16.96 3.38
CA ASN A 84 20.00 18.27 3.03
C ASN A 84 21.21 19.19 2.81
N LEU A 85 21.43 19.66 1.57
CA LEU A 85 22.62 20.45 1.22
C LEU A 85 22.68 21.82 1.90
N THR A 86 21.56 22.32 2.44
CA THR A 86 21.51 23.59 3.16
C THR A 86 21.91 23.44 4.62
N THR A 87 21.48 22.36 5.27
CA THR A 87 21.69 22.15 6.71
C THR A 87 22.81 21.16 7.04
N GLY A 88 23.19 20.30 6.09
CA GLY A 88 24.15 19.20 6.27
C GLY A 88 23.60 18.01 7.05
N GLN A 89 22.29 17.97 7.32
CA GLN A 89 21.62 16.89 8.05
C GLN A 89 21.28 15.73 7.12
N TRP A 90 21.35 14.49 7.59
CA TRP A 90 20.79 13.33 6.89
C TRP A 90 19.26 13.41 6.87
N SER A 91 18.67 13.48 5.69
CA SER A 91 17.27 13.90 5.48
C SER A 91 16.38 12.87 4.78
N PHE A 92 16.92 11.72 4.38
CA PHE A 92 16.22 10.76 3.51
C PHE A 92 15.49 9.64 4.26
N CYS A 93 15.37 9.71 5.59
CA CYS A 93 14.62 8.73 6.38
C CYS A 93 13.22 8.40 5.82
N GLY A 94 12.50 9.36 5.23
CA GLY A 94 11.19 9.13 4.60
C GLY A 94 11.27 8.19 3.39
N PRO A 95 11.99 8.55 2.31
CA PRO A 95 12.21 7.68 1.16
C PRO A 95 12.80 6.33 1.50
N VAL A 96 13.73 6.27 2.46
CA VAL A 96 14.34 5.02 2.91
C VAL A 96 13.31 4.11 3.60
N ALA A 97 12.46 4.67 4.48
CA ALA A 97 11.39 3.91 5.13
C ALA A 97 10.38 3.35 4.12
N VAL A 98 10.06 4.12 3.06
CA VAL A 98 9.22 3.63 1.95
C VAL A 98 9.93 2.54 1.15
N ALA A 99 11.22 2.70 0.87
CA ALA A 99 12.01 1.69 0.16
C ALA A 99 12.00 0.34 0.88
N ASN A 100 12.11 0.33 2.22
CA ASN A 100 11.98 -0.89 3.02
C ASN A 100 10.62 -1.57 2.78
N CYS A 101 9.52 -0.81 2.88
CA CYS A 101 8.18 -1.34 2.62
C CYS A 101 7.99 -1.84 1.18
N PHE A 102 8.44 -1.07 0.19
CA PHE A 102 8.30 -1.45 -1.22
C PHE A 102 9.06 -2.72 -1.53
N TRP A 103 10.31 -2.83 -1.08
CA TRP A 103 11.11 -4.03 -1.26
C TRP A 103 10.48 -5.27 -0.62
N TRP A 104 9.95 -5.12 0.60
CA TRP A 104 9.27 -6.22 1.30
C TRP A 104 7.94 -6.62 0.63
N LEU A 105 7.11 -5.65 0.24
CA LEU A 105 5.84 -5.90 -0.45
C LEU A 105 6.06 -6.50 -1.83
N ASP A 106 7.09 -6.05 -2.54
CA ASP A 106 7.44 -6.60 -3.83
C ASP A 106 7.82 -8.09 -3.72
N SER A 107 8.64 -8.42 -2.73
CA SER A 107 9.02 -9.79 -2.39
C SER A 107 7.83 -10.71 -2.11
N MET A 108 6.69 -10.16 -1.65
CA MET A 108 5.45 -10.91 -1.42
C MET A 108 4.79 -11.42 -2.70
N TYR A 109 5.00 -10.72 -3.81
CA TYR A 109 4.40 -11.02 -5.12
C TYR A 109 5.40 -11.57 -6.15
N ALA A 110 6.69 -11.58 -5.81
CA ALA A 110 7.79 -12.10 -6.63
C ALA A 110 7.79 -13.65 -6.77
N ASP A 111 8.69 -14.17 -7.60
CA ASP A 111 8.88 -15.62 -7.77
C ASP A 111 9.43 -16.27 -6.48
N PRO A 112 8.69 -17.19 -5.83
CA PRO A 112 9.17 -17.89 -4.65
C PRO A 112 10.37 -18.81 -4.92
N ASP A 113 10.66 -19.14 -6.18
CA ASP A 113 11.83 -19.91 -6.60
C ASP A 113 12.93 -19.03 -7.25
N GLY A 114 12.69 -17.72 -7.37
CA GLY A 114 13.62 -16.76 -7.96
C GLY A 114 14.82 -16.42 -7.06
N THR A 115 15.77 -15.64 -7.55
CA THR A 115 16.92 -15.15 -6.77
C THR A 115 17.32 -13.76 -7.22
N PRO A 116 17.81 -12.88 -6.32
CA PRO A 116 18.38 -11.60 -6.73
C PRO A 116 19.43 -11.78 -7.83
N GLY A 117 19.20 -11.17 -8.98
CA GLY A 117 20.01 -11.26 -10.18
C GLY A 117 19.58 -12.23 -11.27
N ASP A 118 18.37 -12.78 -11.19
CA ASP A 118 17.86 -13.75 -12.17
C ASP A 118 17.16 -13.11 -13.37
N GLY A 119 16.96 -11.79 -13.36
CA GLY A 119 16.36 -11.03 -14.44
C GLY A 119 14.83 -11.02 -14.41
N ALA A 120 14.20 -11.42 -13.30
CA ALA A 120 12.78 -11.69 -13.20
C ALA A 120 11.99 -10.69 -12.34
N ASP A 121 11.67 -9.53 -12.93
CA ASP A 121 10.73 -8.55 -12.35
C ASP A 121 9.26 -8.94 -12.65
N ILE A 122 8.65 -9.76 -11.77
CA ILE A 122 7.23 -10.20 -11.89
C ILE A 122 6.28 -9.18 -11.25
N PHE A 123 6.77 -8.39 -10.31
CA PHE A 123 6.00 -7.36 -9.63
C PHE A 123 6.81 -6.05 -9.66
N PRO A 124 6.34 -5.00 -10.35
CA PRO A 124 7.20 -3.87 -10.70
C PRO A 124 7.27 -2.78 -9.63
N LEU A 125 7.17 -3.12 -8.33
CA LEU A 125 7.20 -2.13 -7.25
C LEU A 125 8.66 -1.69 -6.96
N VAL A 126 9.61 -2.62 -7.01
CA VAL A 126 11.05 -2.41 -7.17
C VAL A 126 11.41 -2.84 -8.59
N GLN A 127 12.11 -1.99 -9.34
CA GLN A 127 12.35 -2.21 -10.78
C GLN A 127 13.82 -2.45 -11.09
N ASP A 128 14.04 -2.98 -12.30
CA ASP A 128 15.33 -3.03 -12.98
C ASP A 128 15.82 -1.64 -13.44
N TYR A 129 16.26 -0.78 -12.52
CA TYR A 129 16.51 0.64 -12.83
C TYR A 129 17.60 0.91 -13.88
N TYR A 130 18.51 -0.06 -14.11
CA TYR A 130 19.64 0.07 -15.03
C TYR A 130 19.65 -0.99 -16.16
N ALA A 131 18.56 -1.74 -16.37
CA ALA A 131 18.52 -2.74 -17.43
C ALA A 131 18.44 -2.10 -18.84
N SER A 132 19.57 -2.12 -19.55
CA SER A 132 19.60 -2.10 -21.02
C SER A 132 19.12 -3.48 -21.51
N PRO A 133 18.50 -3.64 -22.71
CA PRO A 133 17.42 -4.60 -23.01
C PRO A 133 17.80 -6.09 -23.07
N ILE A 134 18.89 -6.49 -22.43
CA ILE A 134 19.41 -7.85 -22.34
C ILE A 134 19.60 -8.12 -20.85
N ALA A 135 18.65 -8.87 -20.25
CA ALA A 135 18.70 -9.50 -18.93
C ALA A 135 19.49 -8.71 -17.85
N PRO A 136 18.80 -8.05 -16.89
CA PRO A 136 19.48 -7.43 -15.76
C PRO A 136 20.46 -8.45 -15.16
N GLY A 137 21.74 -8.10 -15.11
CA GLY A 137 22.68 -8.93 -14.36
C GLY A 137 22.42 -8.79 -12.86
N PRO A 138 23.09 -9.59 -12.01
CA PRO A 138 22.95 -9.53 -10.55
C PRO A 138 23.23 -8.16 -9.90
N SER A 139 23.79 -7.22 -10.64
CA SER A 139 24.06 -5.86 -10.20
C SER A 139 22.99 -4.82 -10.55
N THR A 140 22.00 -5.17 -11.38
CA THR A 140 20.98 -4.23 -11.90
C THR A 140 19.55 -4.76 -11.83
N ASP A 141 19.41 -6.03 -11.46
CA ASP A 141 18.14 -6.71 -11.21
C ASP A 141 17.33 -6.07 -10.09
N ASP A 142 16.02 -6.16 -10.15
CA ASP A 142 15.16 -5.95 -9.00
C ASP A 142 15.71 -6.73 -7.79
N HIS A 143 15.68 -6.06 -6.64
CA HIS A 143 16.23 -6.57 -5.39
C HIS A 143 17.75 -6.87 -5.40
N SER A 144 18.49 -6.38 -6.40
CA SER A 144 19.94 -6.21 -6.27
C SER A 144 20.25 -5.17 -5.20
N PHE A 145 21.13 -5.49 -4.25
CA PHE A 145 21.55 -4.55 -3.20
C PHE A 145 22.14 -3.23 -3.74
N ASN A 146 22.58 -3.20 -5.00
CA ASN A 146 23.05 -1.98 -5.66
C ASN A 146 21.90 -1.04 -6.06
N ASN A 147 20.67 -1.55 -6.19
CA ASN A 147 19.49 -0.76 -6.57
C ASN A 147 18.93 0.06 -5.39
N VAL A 148 19.34 -0.19 -4.15
CA VAL A 148 18.90 0.58 -2.97
C VAL A 148 19.15 2.07 -3.18
N GLY A 149 20.33 2.43 -3.71
CA GLY A 149 20.69 3.82 -4.00
C GLY A 149 19.67 4.51 -4.93
N GLU A 150 19.43 3.89 -6.08
CA GLU A 150 18.56 4.42 -7.14
C GLU A 150 17.08 4.40 -6.74
N LEU A 151 16.61 3.34 -6.06
CA LEU A 151 15.25 3.24 -5.51
C LEU A 151 14.98 4.44 -4.58
N VAL A 152 15.87 4.67 -3.61
CA VAL A 152 15.73 5.75 -2.63
C VAL A 152 15.83 7.13 -3.30
N ASP A 153 16.75 7.33 -4.25
CA ASP A 153 16.87 8.60 -4.99
C ASP A 153 15.59 8.94 -5.78
N ARG A 154 14.99 7.95 -6.44
CA ARG A 154 13.73 8.15 -7.18
C ARG A 154 12.55 8.41 -6.24
N LEU A 155 12.45 7.65 -5.14
CA LEU A 155 11.44 7.87 -4.11
C LEU A 155 11.56 9.28 -3.50
N ALA A 156 12.79 9.74 -3.21
CA ALA A 156 13.04 11.09 -2.72
C ALA A 156 12.56 12.17 -3.69
N SER A 157 12.78 11.96 -5.00
CA SER A 157 12.24 12.86 -6.02
C SER A 157 10.71 12.84 -6.07
N CYS A 158 10.07 11.66 -5.98
CA CYS A 158 8.61 11.54 -5.96
C CYS A 158 7.99 12.20 -4.73
N MET A 159 8.65 12.09 -3.57
CA MET A 159 8.19 12.61 -2.28
C MET A 159 8.71 14.02 -1.97
N LYS A 160 9.34 14.67 -2.95
CA LYS A 160 9.85 16.04 -2.84
C LYS A 160 10.71 16.27 -1.58
N THR A 161 11.54 15.29 -1.25
CA THR A 161 12.45 15.39 -0.10
C THR A 161 13.35 16.62 -0.25
N ASP A 162 13.44 17.41 0.82
CA ASP A 162 14.15 18.69 0.90
C ASP A 162 13.69 19.80 -0.07
N ALA A 163 12.51 19.67 -0.69
CA ALA A 163 12.00 20.65 -1.64
C ALA A 163 11.08 21.69 -0.96
N GLY A 164 11.69 22.74 -0.42
CA GLY A 164 10.97 23.83 0.25
C GLY A 164 10.67 23.57 1.73
N HIS A 165 11.11 22.43 2.25
CA HIS A 165 11.12 22.04 3.65
C HIS A 165 12.36 21.15 3.91
N SER A 166 12.59 20.71 5.15
CA SER A 166 13.69 19.79 5.49
C SER A 166 13.15 18.38 5.75
N GLY A 167 13.72 17.38 5.08
CA GLY A 167 13.21 16.01 5.07
C GLY A 167 12.03 15.85 4.11
N THR A 168 11.05 15.04 4.50
CA THR A 168 9.87 14.71 3.70
C THR A 168 8.60 15.10 4.46
N SER A 169 7.69 15.81 3.81
CA SER A 169 6.34 16.04 4.36
C SER A 169 5.50 14.78 4.23
N VAL A 170 4.66 14.46 5.23
CA VAL A 170 3.77 13.30 5.18
C VAL A 170 2.82 13.33 3.98
N SER A 171 2.37 14.53 3.58
CA SER A 171 1.52 14.71 2.41
C SER A 171 2.24 14.45 1.09
N ASP A 172 3.51 14.86 0.97
CA ASP A 172 4.33 14.55 -0.21
C ASP A 172 4.72 13.06 -0.23
N MET A 173 4.91 12.42 0.94
CA MET A 173 5.12 10.97 1.04
C MET A 173 3.91 10.19 0.51
N GLU A 174 2.70 10.48 1.03
CA GLU A 174 1.47 9.83 0.58
C GLU A 174 1.26 10.01 -0.92
N LYS A 175 1.44 11.23 -1.43
CA LYS A 175 1.30 11.53 -2.86
C LYS A 175 2.38 10.81 -3.70
N GLY A 176 3.62 10.80 -3.23
CA GLY A 176 4.73 10.15 -3.91
C GLY A 176 4.54 8.64 -4.01
N ILE A 177 4.00 8.01 -2.96
CA ILE A 177 3.62 6.59 -2.97
C ILE A 177 2.48 6.37 -3.98
N ASP A 178 1.38 7.12 -3.90
CA ASP A 178 0.22 6.95 -4.80
C ASP A 178 0.60 7.10 -6.29
N ASP A 179 1.43 8.10 -6.60
CA ASP A 179 1.97 8.31 -7.95
C ASP A 179 2.86 7.15 -8.39
N TRP A 180 3.70 6.63 -7.50
CA TRP A 180 4.55 5.48 -7.79
C TRP A 180 3.73 4.24 -8.10
N LEU A 181 2.75 3.89 -7.25
CA LEU A 181 1.88 2.73 -7.46
C LEU A 181 1.12 2.83 -8.78
N SER A 182 0.73 4.04 -9.18
CA SER A 182 0.09 4.30 -10.48
C SER A 182 1.08 4.18 -11.64
N ALA A 183 2.29 4.70 -11.50
CA ALA A 183 3.33 4.65 -12.53
C ALA A 183 3.83 3.22 -12.82
N THR A 184 3.87 2.38 -11.79
CA THR A 184 4.25 0.95 -11.91
C THR A 184 3.06 0.05 -12.26
N GLY A 185 1.84 0.58 -12.31
CA GLY A 185 0.65 -0.17 -12.68
C GLY A 185 0.14 -1.14 -11.60
N VAL A 186 0.62 -1.01 -10.36
CA VAL A 186 0.20 -1.84 -9.22
C VAL A 186 -0.89 -1.19 -8.36
N ASN A 187 -1.38 -0.01 -8.73
CA ASN A 187 -2.47 0.71 -8.05
C ASN A 187 -3.83 -0.03 -8.05
N GLN A 188 -3.95 -1.14 -8.79
CA GLN A 188 -5.08 -2.08 -8.70
C GLN A 188 -4.88 -3.19 -7.65
N ARG A 189 -3.69 -3.27 -7.05
CA ARG A 189 -3.33 -4.27 -6.03
C ARG A 189 -2.91 -3.65 -4.72
N LEU A 190 -2.26 -2.50 -4.77
CA LEU A 190 -1.78 -1.76 -3.60
C LEU A 190 -2.39 -0.36 -3.57
N TYR A 191 -2.58 0.18 -2.38
CA TYR A 191 -2.96 1.57 -2.18
C TYR A 191 -2.32 2.10 -0.90
N VAL A 192 -2.20 3.42 -0.79
CA VAL A 192 -1.68 4.10 0.40
C VAL A 192 -2.79 4.82 1.14
N ARG A 193 -2.65 4.87 2.47
CA ARG A 193 -3.50 5.68 3.35
C ARG A 193 -2.71 6.21 4.52
N THR A 194 -3.05 7.41 4.95
CA THR A 194 -2.42 8.07 6.09
C THR A 194 -3.39 8.21 7.26
N THR A 195 -2.94 7.82 8.45
CA THR A 195 -3.69 7.95 9.70
C THR A 195 -2.93 8.86 10.66
N THR A 196 -3.59 9.92 11.12
CA THR A 196 -3.09 10.80 12.18
C THR A 196 -3.27 10.16 13.55
N THR A 197 -2.29 10.32 14.45
CA THR A 197 -2.35 9.85 15.85
C THR A 197 -2.77 8.36 15.96
N PRO A 198 -2.07 7.44 15.27
CA PRO A 198 -2.41 6.02 15.31
C PRO A 198 -2.23 5.46 16.73
N THR A 199 -3.15 4.59 17.15
CA THR A 199 -2.98 3.81 18.39
C THR A 199 -2.07 2.61 18.15
N LEU A 200 -1.54 2.02 19.23
CA LEU A 200 -0.81 0.76 19.13
C LEU A 200 -1.69 -0.34 18.52
N GLU A 201 -2.95 -0.45 18.92
CA GLU A 201 -3.89 -1.45 18.40
C GLU A 201 -4.11 -1.28 16.89
N TYR A 202 -4.19 -0.04 16.40
CA TYR A 202 -4.28 0.23 14.97
C TYR A 202 -3.02 -0.24 14.24
N ILE A 203 -1.82 0.07 14.76
CA ILE A 203 -0.56 -0.37 14.15
C ILE A 203 -0.49 -1.91 14.13
N GLU A 204 -0.87 -2.56 15.24
CA GLU A 204 -0.92 -4.02 15.35
C GLU A 204 -1.89 -4.65 14.35
N GLU A 205 -3.06 -4.04 14.13
CA GLU A 205 -4.03 -4.49 13.15
C GLU A 205 -3.46 -4.43 11.73
N GLU A 206 -2.74 -3.36 11.38
CA GLU A 206 -2.17 -3.18 10.04
C GLU A 206 -0.98 -4.10 9.78
N VAL A 207 -0.11 -4.25 10.76
CA VAL A 207 0.96 -5.25 10.76
C VAL A 207 0.35 -6.65 10.63
N GLY A 208 -0.70 -6.97 11.39
CA GLY A 208 -1.41 -8.25 11.30
C GLY A 208 -2.06 -8.53 9.93
N LYS A 209 -2.38 -7.50 9.15
CA LYS A 209 -2.87 -7.59 7.77
C LYS A 209 -1.77 -7.74 6.72
N SER A 210 -0.50 -7.80 7.13
CA SER A 210 0.66 -7.80 6.23
C SER A 210 0.76 -6.53 5.37
N ASN A 211 0.37 -5.37 5.94
CA ASN A 211 0.54 -4.09 5.29
C ASN A 211 1.92 -3.49 5.63
N GLY A 212 2.49 -2.74 4.70
CA GLY A 212 3.66 -1.92 4.98
C GLY A 212 3.26 -0.74 5.85
N VAL A 213 3.88 -0.58 7.02
CA VAL A 213 3.57 0.51 7.97
C VAL A 213 4.81 1.37 8.19
N ILE A 214 4.69 2.65 7.85
CA ILE A 214 5.71 3.67 8.08
C ILE A 214 5.19 4.63 9.13
N LEU A 215 6.01 4.96 10.12
CA LEU A 215 5.64 5.87 11.20
C LEU A 215 6.41 7.18 11.08
N LEU A 216 5.72 8.31 11.23
CA LEU A 216 6.37 9.59 11.51
C LEU A 216 6.48 9.75 13.03
N LEU A 217 7.72 9.79 13.51
CA LEU A 217 8.06 10.09 14.88
C LEU A 217 8.28 11.60 15.02
N GLY A 218 7.53 12.24 15.91
CA GLY A 218 7.73 13.63 16.32
C GLY A 218 8.52 13.72 17.61
N PHE A 219 9.50 14.63 17.66
CA PHE A 219 10.34 14.87 18.84
C PHE A 219 9.88 16.12 19.57
N TRP A 220 9.38 15.97 20.80
CA TRP A 220 8.77 17.06 21.58
C TRP A 220 9.53 17.35 22.86
N GLU A 221 9.69 18.63 23.20
CA GLU A 221 10.29 19.11 24.45
C GLU A 221 9.30 20.03 25.17
N GLU A 222 9.09 19.83 26.48
CA GLU A 222 8.36 20.79 27.31
C GLU A 222 9.33 21.91 27.76
N GLN A 223 9.17 23.12 27.21
CA GLN A 223 10.01 24.28 27.50
C GLN A 223 9.37 25.22 28.55
N GLY A 224 8.74 24.61 29.56
CA GLY A 224 8.18 25.26 30.75
C GLY A 224 6.65 25.42 30.74
N SER A 225 6.02 25.08 31.86
CA SER A 225 4.60 25.33 32.15
C SER A 225 3.63 24.91 31.03
N GLY A 226 3.83 23.73 30.43
CA GLY A 226 3.00 23.21 29.34
C GLY A 226 3.29 23.79 27.95
N ASN A 227 4.34 24.61 27.80
CA ASN A 227 4.79 25.10 26.49
C ASN A 227 5.59 24.02 25.76
N TRP A 228 4.89 23.17 25.01
CA TRP A 228 5.49 22.12 24.20
C TRP A 228 6.03 22.67 22.88
N LYS A 229 7.25 22.24 22.53
CA LYS A 229 7.90 22.57 21.26
C LYS A 229 8.25 21.31 20.49
N ARG A 230 7.90 21.30 19.19
CA ARG A 230 8.33 20.27 18.26
C ARG A 230 9.76 20.57 17.80
N ILE A 231 10.69 19.72 18.18
CA ILE A 231 12.11 19.89 17.91
C ILE A 231 12.45 19.37 16.51
N GLY A 232 11.82 18.28 16.08
CA GLY A 232 12.15 17.60 14.83
C GLY A 232 11.30 16.35 14.61
N GLY A 233 11.69 15.53 13.63
CA GLY A 233 11.02 14.26 13.39
C GLY A 233 11.82 13.30 12.53
N HIS A 234 11.39 12.04 12.49
CA HIS A 234 12.08 10.94 11.83
C HIS A 234 11.08 9.90 11.31
N TYR A 235 11.32 9.34 10.14
CA TYR A 235 10.52 8.25 9.59
C TYR A 235 11.19 6.91 9.85
N VAL A 236 10.38 5.92 10.25
CA VAL A 236 10.82 4.54 10.50
C VAL A 236 9.81 3.56 9.92
N THR A 237 10.26 2.34 9.61
CA THR A 237 9.39 1.28 9.11
C THR A 237 9.12 0.28 10.22
N VAL A 238 7.88 -0.17 10.38
CA VAL A 238 7.54 -1.20 11.37
C VAL A 238 7.97 -2.56 10.82
N ALA A 239 8.90 -3.21 11.53
CA ALA A 239 9.35 -4.56 11.22
C ALA A 239 8.59 -5.63 12.02
N GLY A 240 7.91 -5.25 13.10
CA GLY A 240 7.04 -6.13 13.86
C GLY A 240 6.44 -5.48 15.10
N VAL A 241 5.48 -6.17 15.72
CA VAL A 241 4.82 -5.76 16.97
C VAL A 241 4.77 -6.92 17.94
N ASN A 242 4.83 -6.61 19.24
CA ASN A 242 4.65 -7.59 20.31
C ASN A 242 3.57 -7.09 21.29
N PRO A 243 2.28 -7.39 21.01
CA PRO A 243 1.14 -6.89 21.79
C PRO A 243 1.19 -7.29 23.26
N GLY A 244 1.74 -8.46 23.57
CA GLY A 244 1.84 -8.93 24.96
C GLY A 244 2.82 -8.13 25.82
N ASN A 245 3.71 -7.34 25.21
CA ASN A 245 4.81 -6.65 25.88
C ASN A 245 4.85 -5.13 25.60
N ASN A 246 3.85 -4.57 24.91
CA ASN A 246 3.82 -3.18 24.44
C ASN A 246 5.13 -2.79 23.74
N LYS A 247 5.60 -3.63 22.82
CA LYS A 247 6.82 -3.34 22.05
C LYS A 247 6.51 -3.24 20.57
N ILE A 248 7.19 -2.32 19.93
CA ILE A 248 7.30 -2.24 18.49
C ILE A 248 8.75 -2.52 18.10
N THR A 249 8.93 -3.24 17.01
CA THR A 249 10.23 -3.43 16.37
C THR A 249 10.24 -2.64 15.09
N ILE A 250 11.27 -1.83 14.88
CA ILE A 250 11.40 -0.96 13.72
C ILE A 250 12.66 -1.29 12.93
N SER A 251 12.56 -1.12 11.62
CA SER A 251 13.70 -0.80 10.78
C SER A 251 13.88 0.72 10.84
N ASP A 252 15.07 1.15 11.27
CA ASP A 252 15.38 2.55 11.51
C ASP A 252 16.46 3.01 10.52
N PRO A 253 16.14 3.92 9.59
CA PRO A 253 17.11 4.45 8.65
C PRO A 253 18.33 5.18 9.27
N PHE A 254 18.43 5.31 10.59
CA PHE A 254 19.49 6.05 11.28
C PHE A 254 20.20 5.25 12.37
N PHE A 255 19.51 4.39 13.13
CA PHE A 255 20.09 3.63 14.24
C PHE A 255 20.07 2.13 13.99
N ASP A 256 21.23 1.51 14.23
CA ASP A 256 21.44 0.07 14.07
C ASP A 256 21.92 -0.55 15.39
N TRP A 257 21.14 -0.48 16.47
CA TRP A 257 21.62 -0.87 17.80
C TRP A 257 21.83 -2.38 17.90
N THR A 258 20.85 -3.16 17.44
CA THR A 258 20.85 -4.62 17.58
C THR A 258 21.81 -5.30 16.62
N HIS A 259 22.09 -4.68 15.47
CA HIS A 259 23.11 -5.12 14.52
C HIS A 259 23.93 -3.94 13.98
N PRO A 260 24.86 -3.38 14.78
CA PRO A 260 25.69 -2.26 14.35
C PRO A 260 26.60 -2.66 13.19
N ALA A 261 26.53 -1.92 12.10
CA ALA A 261 27.38 -2.15 10.93
C ALA A 261 28.57 -1.18 10.89
N ALA A 262 29.69 -1.65 10.33
CA ALA A 262 30.86 -0.81 10.09
C ALA A 262 30.68 0.10 8.86
N SER A 263 29.73 -0.21 7.98
CA SER A 263 29.38 0.55 6.77
C SER A 263 27.87 0.73 6.72
N SER A 264 27.41 1.93 6.34
CA SER A 264 25.98 2.19 6.11
C SER A 264 25.40 1.39 4.93
N THR A 265 26.24 0.87 4.05
CA THR A 265 25.78 -0.01 2.95
C THR A 265 25.62 -1.48 3.36
N THR A 266 25.95 -1.86 4.59
CA THR A 266 25.87 -3.27 5.03
C THR A 266 24.44 -3.78 4.94
N HIS A 267 23.47 -3.00 5.41
CA HIS A 267 22.06 -3.40 5.43
C HIS A 267 21.35 -3.23 4.09
N ASN A 268 22.06 -2.84 3.03
CA ASN A 268 21.55 -2.98 1.65
C ASN A 268 21.38 -4.46 1.28
N ASN A 269 22.07 -5.37 1.98
CA ASN A 269 21.81 -6.80 1.90
C ASN A 269 20.63 -7.17 2.83
N PRO A 270 19.47 -7.62 2.30
CA PRO A 270 18.30 -7.94 3.13
C PRO A 270 18.46 -9.20 4.01
N CYS A 271 19.63 -9.86 3.98
CA CYS A 271 20.02 -10.86 4.97
C CYS A 271 20.54 -10.23 6.28
N ASP A 272 21.09 -9.02 6.19
CA ASP A 272 21.76 -8.33 7.28
C ASP A 272 20.88 -7.14 7.70
N VAL A 273 20.07 -7.29 8.76
CA VAL A 273 19.10 -6.28 9.23
C VAL A 273 19.29 -5.97 10.72
N SER A 274 19.03 -4.73 11.15
CA SER A 274 19.03 -4.25 12.53
C SER A 274 17.63 -3.84 12.98
N HIS A 275 16.80 -4.83 13.29
CA HIS A 275 15.45 -4.60 13.82
C HIS A 275 15.47 -4.22 15.30
N ASP A 276 15.39 -2.92 15.58
CA ASP A 276 15.48 -2.38 16.92
C ASP A 276 14.10 -2.32 17.61
N ALA A 277 14.03 -2.85 18.84
CA ALA A 277 12.78 -2.96 19.58
C ALA A 277 12.66 -1.92 20.69
N TYR A 278 11.57 -1.17 20.69
CA TYR A 278 11.27 -0.10 21.64
C TYR A 278 9.94 -0.35 22.36
N PHE A 279 9.85 0.13 23.60
CA PHE A 279 8.60 0.13 24.33
C PHE A 279 7.69 1.25 23.86
N ILE A 280 6.39 0.97 23.85
CA ILE A 280 5.32 1.92 23.63
C ILE A 280 4.56 2.13 24.94
N ASP A 281 4.32 3.40 25.28
CA ASP A 281 3.49 3.81 26.41
C ASP A 281 2.55 4.96 26.03
N SER A 282 1.62 5.31 26.91
CA SER A 282 0.76 6.48 26.74
C SER A 282 1.55 7.76 27.05
N SER A 283 1.52 8.75 26.13
CA SER A 283 2.26 9.99 26.28
C SER A 283 1.64 10.95 27.32
N ALA A 284 2.49 11.77 27.94
CA ALA A 284 2.12 12.96 28.70
C ALA A 284 2.34 14.27 27.89
N GLY A 285 2.65 14.16 26.59
CA GLY A 285 2.86 15.27 25.66
C GLY A 285 1.57 16.01 25.28
N PRO A 286 1.66 16.98 24.34
CA PRO A 286 0.60 17.97 24.13
C PRO A 286 -0.76 17.36 23.78
N ASP A 287 -0.77 16.21 23.10
CA ASP A 287 -1.99 15.58 22.60
C ASP A 287 -2.21 14.14 23.12
N GLY A 288 -1.39 13.66 24.05
CA GLY A 288 -1.56 12.32 24.64
C GLY A 288 -1.42 11.15 23.64
N ARG A 289 -0.61 11.32 22.59
CA ARG A 289 -0.40 10.31 21.54
C ARG A 289 0.31 9.05 22.07
N CYS A 290 0.38 8.00 21.25
CA CYS A 290 1.28 6.87 21.53
C CYS A 290 2.73 7.36 21.55
N ARG A 291 3.41 7.12 22.68
CA ARG A 291 4.83 7.45 22.86
C ARG A 291 5.68 6.21 22.64
N ILE A 292 6.76 6.39 21.90
CA ILE A 292 7.81 5.40 21.73
C ILE A 292 9.04 5.81 22.55
N GLN A 293 9.66 4.87 23.25
CA GLN A 293 10.88 5.12 24.04
C GLN A 293 12.14 5.18 23.17
N TYR A 294 12.14 6.13 22.23
CA TYR A 294 13.17 6.28 21.20
C TYR A 294 14.37 7.13 21.69
N PRO A 295 15.63 6.70 21.47
CA PRO A 295 16.82 7.25 22.13
C PRO A 295 17.42 8.50 21.43
N VAL A 296 16.59 9.43 20.99
CA VAL A 296 17.05 10.62 20.23
C VAL A 296 17.88 11.60 21.08
N SER A 297 17.67 11.64 22.39
CA SER A 297 18.33 12.59 23.32
C SER A 297 19.81 12.29 23.61
N LEU A 298 20.43 11.35 22.89
CA LEU A 298 21.83 10.99 23.04
C LEU A 298 22.74 11.83 22.11
N GLY A 299 23.48 12.78 22.69
CA GLY A 299 24.57 13.47 21.99
C GLY A 299 24.13 14.38 20.84
N TRP A 300 24.80 14.28 19.69
CA TRP A 300 24.58 15.13 18.51
C TRP A 300 23.35 14.74 17.68
N ASN A 301 22.67 13.64 18.02
CA ASN A 301 21.55 13.08 17.26
C ASN A 301 20.38 14.08 17.11
N VAL A 302 20.04 14.82 18.17
CA VAL A 302 19.00 15.85 18.13
C VAL A 302 19.28 16.90 17.06
N SER A 303 20.57 17.24 16.82
CA SER A 303 20.95 18.23 15.81
C SER A 303 20.69 17.73 14.39
N ASN A 304 20.79 16.42 14.14
CA ASN A 304 20.45 15.87 12.82
C ASN A 304 18.96 16.05 12.52
N PHE A 305 18.10 15.74 13.49
CA PHE A 305 16.65 15.72 13.26
C PHE A 305 15.96 17.07 13.44
N ALA A 306 16.68 18.08 13.94
CA ALA A 306 16.11 19.39 14.24
C ALA A 306 15.42 20.01 13.00
N GLY A 307 14.14 20.36 13.12
CA GLY A 307 13.33 20.96 12.06
C GLY A 307 12.96 20.01 10.90
N MET A 308 13.22 18.71 11.02
CA MET A 308 12.92 17.75 9.96
C MET A 308 11.48 17.23 9.99
N ASN A 309 10.98 16.87 8.80
CA ASN A 309 9.74 16.12 8.60
C ASN A 309 8.56 16.76 9.34
N VAL A 310 8.39 18.08 9.21
CA VAL A 310 7.40 18.85 9.97
C VAL A 310 6.07 18.89 9.21
N PRO A 311 5.00 18.31 9.76
CA PRO A 311 3.65 18.49 9.24
C PRO A 311 3.20 19.96 9.34
N PRO A 312 2.41 20.48 8.37
CA PRO A 312 1.97 21.88 8.36
C PRO A 312 1.31 22.35 9.66
N GLU A 313 0.53 21.49 10.32
CA GLU A 313 -0.17 21.80 11.56
C GLU A 313 0.77 21.95 12.78
N PHE A 314 2.02 21.48 12.68
CA PHE A 314 3.02 21.64 13.74
C PHE A 314 4.07 22.73 13.44
N GLU A 315 3.98 23.42 12.30
CA GLU A 315 4.95 24.43 11.91
C GLU A 315 5.09 25.56 12.95
N GLU A 316 3.96 26.05 13.47
CA GLU A 316 3.93 27.12 14.49
C GLU A 316 4.41 26.66 15.88
N MET A 317 4.41 25.34 16.12
CA MET A 317 4.84 24.74 17.38
C MET A 317 6.32 24.39 17.41
N GLN A 318 7.05 24.64 16.32
CA GLN A 318 8.48 24.36 16.28
C GLN A 318 9.28 25.18 17.30
N GLY A 319 10.40 24.62 17.75
CA GLY A 319 11.34 25.29 18.63
C GLY A 319 12.72 24.66 18.59
N ALA A 320 13.74 25.43 18.96
CA ALA A 320 15.08 24.90 19.14
C ALA A 320 15.13 24.05 20.42
N TRP A 321 15.90 22.98 20.41
CA TRP A 321 16.12 22.17 21.60
C TRP A 321 16.86 22.97 22.67
N THR A 322 16.34 22.97 23.90
CA THR A 322 16.93 23.72 25.02
C THR A 322 17.72 22.85 26.01
N GLY A 323 17.91 21.56 25.69
CA GLY A 323 18.63 20.61 26.54
C GLY A 323 17.75 19.79 27.48
N GLY A 324 16.42 19.95 27.38
CA GLY A 324 15.42 19.17 28.12
C GLY A 324 15.20 17.78 27.54
N ALA A 325 14.35 17.01 28.23
CA ALA A 325 13.97 15.67 27.81
C ALA A 325 13.13 15.72 26.53
N ILE A 326 13.43 14.81 25.60
CA ILE A 326 12.63 14.61 24.39
C ILE A 326 11.62 13.50 24.62
N TYR A 327 10.37 13.78 24.27
CA TYR A 327 9.26 12.86 24.23
C TYR A 327 8.97 12.55 22.76
N THR A 328 9.16 11.30 22.37
CA THR A 328 8.93 10.87 20.98
C THR A 328 7.51 10.35 20.83
N GLU A 329 6.71 11.03 20.02
CA GLU A 329 5.32 10.68 19.76
C GLU A 329 5.16 10.14 18.34
N ILE A 330 4.29 9.15 18.16
CA ILE A 330 3.90 8.69 16.82
C ILE A 330 2.81 9.65 16.31
N GLU A 331 3.18 10.51 15.37
CA GLU A 331 2.29 11.55 14.83
C GLU A 331 1.42 10.99 13.71
N TYR A 332 2.01 10.14 12.86
CA TYR A 332 1.36 9.56 11.69
C TYR A 332 1.75 8.11 11.48
N ALA A 333 0.82 7.32 10.92
CA ALA A 333 1.10 6.07 10.24
C ALA A 333 0.71 6.21 8.77
N VAL A 334 1.69 6.07 7.87
CA VAL A 334 1.48 5.92 6.42
C VAL A 334 1.49 4.43 6.13
N VAL A 335 0.38 3.90 5.63
CA VAL A 335 0.15 2.46 5.46
C VAL A 335 -0.02 2.15 3.99
N ILE A 336 0.80 1.25 3.47
CA ILE A 336 0.67 0.67 2.13
C ILE A 336 -0.02 -0.67 2.27
N SER A 337 -1.26 -0.73 1.83
CA SER A 337 -2.13 -1.88 2.01
C SER A 337 -2.32 -2.66 0.72
N SER A 338 -2.30 -3.99 0.83
CA SER A 338 -2.86 -4.85 -0.21
C SER A 338 -4.37 -4.67 -0.26
N MET A 339 -4.92 -4.55 -1.47
CA MET A 339 -6.36 -4.62 -1.66
C MET A 339 -6.84 -5.99 -1.21
N SER A 340 -7.64 -5.99 -0.14
CA SER A 340 -8.20 -7.23 0.41
C SER A 340 -9.16 -7.91 -0.57
N ILE A 341 -9.68 -7.17 -1.56
CA ILE A 341 -10.58 -7.67 -2.59
C ILE A 341 -10.23 -7.00 -3.93
N GLU A 342 -10.01 -7.79 -4.96
CA GLU A 342 -9.92 -7.35 -6.36
C GLU A 342 -11.20 -7.74 -7.09
N THR A 343 -11.67 -6.89 -7.99
CA THR A 343 -12.82 -7.19 -8.84
C THR A 343 -12.52 -6.94 -10.31
N THR A 344 -12.73 -7.93 -11.16
CA THR A 344 -12.58 -7.79 -12.61
C THR A 344 -13.93 -7.95 -13.30
N THR A 345 -14.18 -7.17 -14.34
CA THR A 345 -15.41 -7.28 -15.14
C THR A 345 -15.09 -7.47 -16.62
N SER A 346 -15.69 -8.48 -17.25
CA SER A 346 -15.50 -8.78 -18.67
C SER A 346 -16.83 -9.09 -19.37
N VAL A 347 -16.87 -8.93 -20.69
CA VAL A 347 -18.00 -9.27 -21.55
C VAL A 347 -17.62 -10.43 -22.48
N ARG A 348 -18.55 -11.36 -22.70
CA ARG A 348 -18.30 -12.49 -23.60
C ARG A 348 -18.38 -12.02 -25.05
N ASN A 349 -17.31 -12.21 -25.81
CA ASN A 349 -17.32 -12.05 -27.24
C ASN A 349 -18.14 -13.20 -27.86
N PRO A 350 -19.25 -12.91 -28.58
CA PRO A 350 -20.07 -13.97 -29.18
C PRO A 350 -19.40 -14.66 -30.38
N GLU A 351 -18.43 -14.01 -31.03
CA GLU A 351 -17.73 -14.55 -32.20
C GLU A 351 -16.60 -15.49 -31.81
N THR A 352 -15.78 -15.11 -30.81
CA THR A 352 -14.63 -15.90 -30.37
C THR A 352 -14.95 -16.77 -29.15
N GLY A 353 -15.99 -16.45 -28.40
CA GLY A 353 -16.34 -17.10 -27.13
C GLY A 353 -15.50 -16.66 -25.94
N GLU A 354 -14.48 -15.81 -26.16
CA GLU A 354 -13.55 -15.29 -25.15
C GLU A 354 -14.16 -14.19 -24.29
N TRP A 355 -13.54 -13.92 -23.15
CA TRP A 355 -13.90 -12.82 -22.26
C TRP A 355 -12.99 -11.63 -22.52
N VAL A 356 -13.58 -10.50 -22.90
CA VAL A 356 -12.87 -9.29 -23.30
C VAL A 356 -13.42 -8.08 -22.56
N GLU A 357 -12.69 -6.96 -22.57
CA GLU A 357 -13.10 -5.72 -21.89
C GLU A 357 -14.26 -5.01 -22.63
N ARG A 358 -14.35 -5.18 -23.96
CA ARG A 358 -15.32 -4.47 -24.78
C ARG A 358 -15.74 -5.27 -26.00
N ILE A 359 -17.03 -5.15 -26.36
CA ILE A 359 -17.57 -5.60 -27.65
C ILE A 359 -18.45 -4.50 -28.27
N ASN A 360 -18.72 -4.62 -29.56
CA ASN A 360 -19.79 -3.87 -30.21
C ASN A 360 -21.05 -4.76 -30.26
N ALA A 361 -22.16 -4.29 -29.71
CA ALA A 361 -23.44 -4.99 -29.75
C ALA A 361 -24.49 -4.14 -30.47
N SER A 362 -25.44 -4.77 -31.14
CA SER A 362 -26.62 -4.10 -31.69
C SER A 362 -27.71 -3.97 -30.62
N VAL A 363 -28.56 -2.95 -30.74
CA VAL A 363 -29.78 -2.87 -29.92
C VAL A 363 -30.62 -4.14 -30.12
N GLY A 364 -31.01 -4.77 -29.02
CA GLY A 364 -31.74 -6.04 -28.99
C GLY A 364 -30.85 -7.28 -28.84
N ASP A 365 -29.52 -7.14 -28.91
CA ASP A 365 -28.61 -8.26 -28.67
C ASP A 365 -28.55 -8.60 -27.17
N THR A 366 -28.46 -9.90 -26.87
CA THR A 366 -28.14 -10.37 -25.52
C THR A 366 -26.63 -10.46 -25.35
N VAL A 367 -26.09 -9.77 -24.37
CA VAL A 367 -24.67 -9.82 -23.98
C VAL A 367 -24.53 -10.51 -22.63
N ARG A 368 -23.42 -11.23 -22.43
CA ARG A 368 -23.13 -11.87 -21.14
C ARG A 368 -21.97 -11.17 -20.47
N LEU A 369 -22.17 -10.73 -19.23
CA LEU A 369 -21.11 -10.15 -18.40
C LEU A 369 -20.61 -11.18 -17.39
N ARG A 370 -19.34 -11.01 -17.01
CA ARG A 370 -18.68 -11.67 -15.88
C ARG A 370 -18.22 -10.63 -14.90
N CYS A 371 -18.48 -10.84 -13.62
CA CYS A 371 -17.73 -10.21 -12.54
C CYS A 371 -16.98 -11.31 -11.79
N GLU A 372 -15.68 -11.12 -11.58
CA GLU A 372 -14.88 -11.95 -10.70
C GLU A 372 -14.56 -11.14 -9.45
N VAL A 373 -14.78 -11.71 -8.28
CA VAL A 373 -14.36 -11.13 -6.99
C VAL A 373 -13.32 -12.07 -6.43
N HIS A 374 -12.13 -11.54 -6.18
CA HIS A 374 -10.99 -12.29 -5.68
C HIS A 374 -10.50 -11.70 -4.37
N ASN A 375 -10.44 -12.52 -3.32
CA ASN A 375 -9.79 -12.16 -2.07
C ASN A 375 -8.27 -12.33 -2.22
N ASN A 376 -7.56 -11.22 -2.36
CA ASN A 376 -6.09 -11.17 -2.42
C ASN A 376 -5.45 -10.96 -1.04
N GLY A 377 -6.25 -10.77 0.02
CA GLY A 377 -5.78 -10.57 1.38
C GLY A 377 -5.41 -11.86 2.11
N GLY A 378 -4.68 -11.73 3.22
CA GLY A 378 -4.28 -12.86 4.08
C GLY A 378 -5.37 -13.38 5.03
N SER A 379 -6.53 -12.71 5.08
CA SER A 379 -7.65 -13.06 5.98
C SER A 379 -8.82 -13.65 5.20
N ASN A 380 -9.53 -14.59 5.82
CA ASN A 380 -10.82 -15.04 5.28
C ASN A 380 -11.83 -13.90 5.37
N LEU A 381 -12.55 -13.66 4.27
CA LEU A 381 -13.65 -12.70 4.22
C LEU A 381 -14.96 -13.47 4.29
N ALA A 382 -15.93 -12.93 5.00
CA ALA A 382 -17.29 -13.47 5.11
C ALA A 382 -18.30 -12.34 4.84
N ASP A 383 -19.52 -12.71 4.45
CA ASP A 383 -20.65 -11.78 4.29
C ASP A 383 -20.37 -10.60 3.32
N ILE A 384 -19.68 -10.86 2.20
CA ILE A 384 -19.36 -9.84 1.17
C ILE A 384 -20.64 -9.50 0.39
N THR A 385 -21.00 -8.22 0.28
CA THR A 385 -22.08 -7.79 -0.62
C THR A 385 -21.51 -7.19 -1.91
N ALA A 386 -21.80 -7.82 -3.05
CA ALA A 386 -21.44 -7.29 -4.36
C ALA A 386 -22.70 -6.78 -5.08
N ALA A 387 -22.70 -5.50 -5.47
CA ALA A 387 -23.80 -4.89 -6.22
C ALA A 387 -23.32 -4.48 -7.62
N ASN A 388 -23.97 -5.03 -8.64
CA ASN A 388 -23.67 -4.69 -10.04
C ASN A 388 -24.61 -3.57 -10.53
N VAL A 389 -24.06 -2.39 -10.85
CA VAL A 389 -24.82 -1.27 -11.40
C VAL A 389 -24.63 -1.24 -12.91
N LEU A 390 -25.69 -1.56 -13.64
CA LEU A 390 -25.67 -1.56 -15.10
C LEU A 390 -25.68 -0.13 -15.67
N PRO A 391 -24.96 0.14 -16.76
CA PRO A 391 -25.12 1.36 -17.55
C PRO A 391 -26.56 1.49 -18.09
N GLU A 392 -27.04 2.72 -18.30
CA GLU A 392 -28.41 3.01 -18.79
C GLU A 392 -28.77 2.32 -20.13
N SER A 393 -27.77 1.90 -20.90
CA SER A 393 -27.96 1.18 -22.17
C SER A 393 -28.22 -0.33 -22.03
N LEU A 394 -28.18 -0.92 -20.83
CA LEU A 394 -28.33 -2.36 -20.60
C LEU A 394 -29.47 -2.65 -19.61
N ASN A 395 -30.23 -3.70 -19.89
CA ASN A 395 -31.26 -4.25 -19.00
C ASN A 395 -30.98 -5.73 -18.70
N TYR A 396 -31.41 -6.24 -17.55
CA TYR A 396 -31.30 -7.68 -17.26
C TYR A 396 -32.21 -8.51 -18.18
N ALA A 397 -31.64 -9.51 -18.87
CA ALA A 397 -32.36 -10.43 -19.76
C ALA A 397 -32.52 -11.84 -19.18
N GLY A 398 -31.74 -12.18 -18.15
CA GLY A 398 -31.75 -13.49 -17.51
C GLY A 398 -31.33 -13.45 -16.04
N GLY A 399 -31.32 -14.62 -15.40
CA GLY A 399 -30.85 -14.78 -14.02
C GLY A 399 -29.33 -14.63 -13.89
N THR A 400 -28.86 -14.36 -12.67
CA THR A 400 -27.44 -14.32 -12.34
C THR A 400 -27.00 -15.68 -11.80
N ILE A 401 -25.93 -16.24 -12.32
CA ILE A 401 -25.32 -17.48 -11.81
C ILE A 401 -24.06 -17.09 -11.03
N VAL A 402 -23.98 -17.49 -9.76
CA VAL A 402 -22.82 -17.30 -8.89
C VAL A 402 -22.12 -18.63 -8.69
N HIS A 403 -20.83 -18.67 -9.00
CA HIS A 403 -19.94 -19.78 -8.68
C HIS A 403 -19.18 -19.44 -7.41
N TYR A 404 -19.20 -20.37 -6.46
CA TYR A 404 -18.50 -20.28 -5.20
C TYR A 404 -17.20 -21.10 -5.25
N PRO A 405 -16.22 -20.76 -4.41
CA PRO A 405 -15.04 -21.59 -4.18
C PRO A 405 -15.44 -22.98 -3.68
N GLY A 406 -14.84 -24.03 -4.25
CA GLY A 406 -15.24 -25.41 -3.99
C GLY A 406 -16.32 -25.96 -4.93
N GLY A 407 -16.77 -25.18 -5.93
CA GLY A 407 -17.59 -25.66 -7.04
C GLY A 407 -19.10 -25.61 -6.80
N ALA A 408 -19.56 -25.05 -5.68
CA ALA A 408 -20.98 -24.77 -5.48
C ALA A 408 -21.46 -23.68 -6.44
N VAL A 409 -22.71 -23.78 -6.89
CA VAL A 409 -23.32 -22.86 -7.86
C VAL A 409 -24.69 -22.43 -7.34
N SER A 410 -24.96 -21.13 -7.33
CA SER A 410 -26.26 -20.55 -7.02
C SER A 410 -26.83 -19.83 -8.24
N SER A 411 -28.13 -19.92 -8.46
CA SER A 411 -28.84 -19.16 -9.49
C SER A 411 -29.82 -18.20 -8.84
N MET A 412 -29.69 -16.92 -9.13
CA MET A 412 -30.60 -15.88 -8.68
C MET A 412 -31.54 -15.48 -9.83
N ALA A 413 -32.84 -15.45 -9.53
CA ALA A 413 -33.83 -14.95 -10.47
C ALA A 413 -33.61 -13.46 -10.77
N PRO A 414 -33.94 -12.98 -11.99
CA PRO A 414 -33.82 -11.57 -12.31
C PRO A 414 -34.69 -10.73 -11.38
N ALA A 415 -34.07 -9.90 -10.54
CA ALA A 415 -34.79 -8.93 -9.73
C ALA A 415 -35.26 -7.79 -10.64
N LEU A 416 -36.52 -7.83 -11.05
CA LEU A 416 -37.19 -6.72 -11.71
C LEU A 416 -37.20 -5.54 -10.72
N SER A 417 -36.40 -4.51 -11.00
CA SER A 417 -36.44 -3.13 -10.42
C SER A 417 -35.50 -2.72 -9.27
N ILE A 418 -34.51 -3.52 -8.85
CA ILE A 418 -33.48 -3.08 -7.88
C ILE A 418 -32.13 -3.65 -8.34
N PRO A 419 -30.99 -2.91 -8.27
CA PRO A 419 -29.69 -3.52 -8.57
C PRO A 419 -29.55 -4.79 -7.72
N PRO A 420 -29.31 -5.96 -8.32
CA PRO A 420 -29.20 -7.20 -7.55
C PRO A 420 -27.98 -7.09 -6.64
N ALA A 421 -28.24 -6.97 -5.34
CA ALA A 421 -27.22 -7.11 -4.31
C ALA A 421 -27.01 -8.61 -4.07
N ILE A 422 -25.79 -9.08 -4.29
CA ILE A 422 -25.38 -10.45 -4.04
C ILE A 422 -24.77 -10.49 -2.64
N MET A 423 -25.45 -11.13 -1.69
CA MET A 423 -24.87 -11.48 -0.39
C MET A 423 -24.05 -12.77 -0.57
N LEU A 424 -22.74 -12.67 -0.47
CA LEU A 424 -21.78 -13.77 -0.45
C LEU A 424 -21.50 -14.10 1.01
N THR A 425 -22.22 -15.07 1.56
CA THR A 425 -21.97 -15.60 2.92
C THR A 425 -20.68 -16.40 2.98
#